data_AF-A0A2W4C4Z1-F1
#
_entry.id   AF-A0A2W4C4Z1-F1
#
_cell.length_a   1.000
_cell.length_b   1.000
_cell.length_c   1.000
_cell.angle_alpha   90.00
_cell.angle_beta   90.00
_cell.angle_gamma   90.00
#
_symmetry.space_group_name_H-M   'P 1'
#
loop_
_entity.id
_entity.type
_entity.pdbx_description
1 polymer ?
#
loop_
_entity_poly.entity_id
_entity_poly.type
_entity_poly.pdbx_seq_one_letter_code
_entity_poly.pdbx_strand_id
1 'polypeptide(L)' 'MTARVRLHGVHRKEPFGISAIGRHVWWYGAPFFPFDGGEVKDLCVLGDIHCLIDRLKHSASKVAEFKTSV' A
#
# COMPACT_ATOMS: atom_id res chain seq x y z
N MET A 1 6.15 5.78 -20.65
CA MET A 1 7.21 5.30 -19.74
C MET A 1 6.61 4.37 -18.70
N THR A 2 7.32 3.32 -18.31
CA THR A 2 6.92 2.41 -17.24
C THR A 2 8.09 2.18 -16.28
N ALA A 3 7.79 1.90 -15.01
CA ALA A 3 8.80 1.55 -14.01
C ALA A 3 8.22 0.51 -13.05
N ARG A 4 9.08 -0.32 -12.44
CA ARG A 4 8.70 -1.09 -11.25
C ARG A 4 9.08 -0.29 -10.02
N VAL A 5 8.12 -0.03 -9.14
CA VAL A 5 8.32 0.76 -7.93
C VAL A 5 7.92 -0.01 -6.68
N ARG A 6 8.52 0.34 -5.54
CA ARG A 6 8.06 -0.08 -4.22
C ARG A 6 7.43 1.13 -3.53
N LEU A 7 6.13 1.06 -3.31
CA LEU A 7 5.36 2.05 -2.56
C LEU A 7 5.42 1.70 -1.07
N HIS A 8 5.47 2.70 -0.19
CA HIS A 8 5.47 2.47 1.24
C HIS A 8 4.92 3.64 2.03
N GLY A 9 4.47 3.38 3.26
CA GLY A 9 3.93 4.41 4.14
C GLY A 9 3.51 3.86 5.50
N VAL A 10 3.16 4.75 6.42
CA VAL A 10 2.61 4.37 7.74
C VAL A 10 1.09 4.26 7.63
N HIS A 11 0.55 3.11 8.03
CA HIS A 11 -0.89 2.85 8.01
C HIS A 11 -1.60 3.56 9.18
N ARG A 12 -2.11 4.76 8.91
CA ARG A 12 -2.71 5.68 9.91
C ARG A 12 -4.23 5.84 9.82
N LYS A 13 -4.86 5.30 8.78
CA LYS A 13 -6.32 5.36 8.55
C LYS A 13 -6.83 3.96 8.23
N GLU A 14 -8.10 3.84 7.82
CA GLU A 14 -8.79 2.59 7.55
C GLU A 14 -9.08 2.34 6.05
N PRO A 15 -8.04 2.15 5.20
CA PRO A 15 -8.21 1.57 3.89
C PRO A 15 -8.69 0.12 3.98
N PHE A 16 -9.53 -0.29 3.03
CA PHE A 16 -10.05 -1.67 2.90
C PHE A 16 -10.80 -2.21 4.14
N GLY A 17 -11.30 -1.32 5.01
CA GLY A 17 -11.99 -1.72 6.25
C GLY A 17 -11.06 -2.33 7.31
N ILE A 18 -9.75 -2.07 7.24
CA ILE A 18 -8.77 -2.54 8.22
C ILE A 18 -8.32 -1.36 9.07
N SER A 19 -8.62 -1.38 10.37
CA SER A 19 -8.29 -0.28 11.28
C SER A 19 -6.79 0.06 11.27
N ALA A 20 -6.48 1.33 11.53
CA ALA A 20 -5.11 1.84 11.54
C ALA A 20 -4.22 1.05 12.51
N ILE A 21 -3.12 0.48 11.99
CA ILE A 21 -2.18 -0.32 12.80
C ILE A 21 -0.99 0.49 13.31
N GLY A 22 -0.78 1.72 12.79
CA GLY A 22 0.33 2.60 13.18
C GLY A 22 1.72 2.13 12.74
N ARG A 23 1.81 1.16 11.82
CA ARG A 23 3.07 0.57 11.35
C ARG A 23 3.38 0.92 9.91
N HIS A 24 4.66 0.86 9.57
CA HIS A 24 5.13 0.99 8.19
C HIS A 24 4.77 -0.27 7.39
N VAL A 25 4.20 -0.06 6.20
CA VAL A 25 3.84 -1.10 5.23
C VAL A 25 4.34 -0.71 3.85
N TRP A 26 4.51 -1.69 2.98
CA TRP A 26 4.98 -1.49 1.62
C TRP A 26 4.40 -2.53 0.67
N TRP A 27 4.32 -2.18 -0.62
CA TRP A 27 3.87 -3.06 -1.70
C TRP A 27 4.51 -2.66 -3.02
N TYR A 28 4.46 -3.55 -4.02
CA TYR A 28 4.96 -3.26 -5.36
C TYR A 28 3.87 -2.65 -6.24
N GLY A 29 4.30 -1.86 -7.21
CA GLY A 29 3.45 -1.42 -8.30
C GLY A 29 4.24 -1.11 -9.56
N ALA A 30 3.50 -0.77 -10.61
CA ALA A 30 4.04 -0.28 -11.87
C ALA A 30 3.20 0.89 -12.35
N PRO A 31 3.72 2.14 -12.28
CA PRO A 31 3.07 3.25 -12.95
C PRO A 31 3.38 3.24 -14.45
N PHE A 32 2.38 3.64 -15.24
CA PHE A 32 2.44 3.85 -16.66
C PHE A 32 2.07 5.30 -16.94
N PHE A 33 3.00 6.03 -17.55
CA PHE A 33 2.86 7.44 -17.92
C PHE A 33 3.00 7.54 -19.44
N PRO A 34 1.91 7.52 -20.22
CA PRO A 34 1.97 8.02 -21.59
C PRO A 34 2.22 9.54 -21.57
N PHE A 35 3.08 9.98 -22.48
CA PHE A 35 3.42 11.39 -22.65
C PHE A 35 2.85 11.91 -23.97
N ASP A 36 2.52 13.19 -23.99
CA ASP A 36 2.21 13.95 -25.20
C ASP A 36 3.09 15.20 -25.19
N GLY A 37 4.06 15.24 -26.10
CA GLY A 37 5.20 16.15 -25.99
C GLY A 37 5.97 15.94 -24.68
N GLY A 38 6.13 17.02 -23.90
CA GLY A 38 6.86 17.02 -22.63
C GLY A 38 6.00 16.75 -21.39
N GLU A 39 4.69 16.57 -21.56
CA GLU A 39 3.74 16.46 -20.46
C GLU A 39 3.18 15.04 -20.32
N VAL A 40 2.85 14.65 -19.10
CA VAL A 40 2.15 13.39 -18.82
C VAL A 40 0.69 13.56 -19.27
N LYS A 41 0.29 12.78 -20.27
CA LYS A 41 -1.08 12.81 -20.81
C LYS A 41 -2.07 12.00 -19.98
N ASP A 42 -1.60 10.91 -19.40
CA ASP A 42 -2.41 10.00 -18.59
C ASP A 42 -1.56 9.32 -17.52
N LEU A 43 -2.21 8.73 -16.53
CA LEU A 43 -1.59 8.00 -15.45
C LEU A 43 -2.45 6.80 -15.05
N CYS A 44 -1.92 5.60 -15.25
CA CYS A 44 -2.45 4.41 -14.60
C CYS A 44 -1.37 3.72 -13.76
N VAL A 45 -1.77 3.15 -12.63
CA VAL A 45 -0.86 2.45 -11.73
C VAL A 45 -1.42 1.07 -11.46
N LEU A 46 -0.66 0.04 -11.85
CA LEU A 46 -0.93 -1.31 -11.41
C LEU A 46 -0.33 -1.48 -10.01
N GLY A 47 -1.16 -1.72 -9.00
CA GLY A 47 -0.72 -1.94 -7.63
C GLY A 47 -0.99 -3.38 -7.18
N ASP A 48 -0.03 -3.99 -6.49
CA ASP A 48 -0.24 -5.27 -5.78
C ASP A 48 -1.02 -5.04 -4.48
N ILE A 49 -2.32 -4.78 -4.63
CA ILE A 49 -3.23 -4.47 -3.51
C ILE A 49 -3.48 -5.67 -2.61
N HIS A 50 -3.40 -6.89 -3.16
CA HIS A 50 -3.60 -8.11 -2.37
C HIS A 50 -2.43 -8.31 -1.41
N CYS A 51 -1.19 -8.13 -1.86
CA CYS A 51 -0.03 -8.15 -0.97
C CYS A 51 -0.13 -7.06 0.12
N LEU A 52 -0.61 -5.86 -0.22
CA LEU A 52 -0.87 -4.82 0.77
C LEU A 52 -1.92 -5.27 1.80
N ILE A 53 -3.08 -5.75 1.37
CA ILE A 53 -4.16 -6.21 2.25
C ILE A 53 -3.68 -7.32 3.19
N ASP A 54 -2.95 -8.31 2.67
CA ASP A 54 -2.42 -9.41 3.48
C ASP A 54 -1.46 -8.89 4.56
N ARG A 55 -0.56 -7.97 4.20
CA ARG A 55 0.35 -7.32 5.16
C ARG A 55 -0.41 -6.57 6.25
N LEU A 56 -1.48 -5.87 5.89
CA LEU A 56 -2.31 -5.14 6.85
C LEU A 56 -3.00 -6.11 7.81
N LYS A 57 -3.62 -7.18 7.30
CA LYS A 57 -4.28 -8.21 8.12
C LYS A 57 -3.31 -8.92 9.06
N HIS A 58 -2.15 -9.38 8.55
CA HIS A 58 -1.13 -10.03 9.38
C HIS A 58 -0.51 -9.09 10.42
N SER A 59 -0.40 -7.81 10.12
CA SER A 59 0.13 -6.84 11.07
C SER A 59 -0.90 -6.47 12.14
N ALA A 60 -2.19 -6.42 11.77
CA ALA A 60 -3.28 -6.18 12.70
C ALA A 60 -3.44 -7.34 13.70
N SER A 61 -3.32 -8.61 13.25
CA SER A 61 -3.38 -9.77 14.15
C SER A 61 -2.28 -9.73 15.22
N LYS A 62 -1.05 -9.38 14.84
CA LYS A 62 0.07 -9.21 15.79
C LYS A 62 -0.14 -8.07 16.80
N VAL A 63 -0.89 -7.04 16.45
CA VAL A 63 -1.23 -5.95 17.39
C VAL A 63 -2.28 -6.44 18.39
N ALA A 64 -3.24 -7.27 17.97
CA ALA A 64 -4.27 -7.83 18.85
C ALA A 64 -3.69 -8.83 19.87
N GLU A 65 -2.77 -9.70 19.46
CA GLU A 65 -2.08 -10.67 20.33
C GLU A 65 -1.32 -9.98 21.48
N PHE A 66 -0.71 -8.82 21.22
CA PHE A 66 0.03 -8.08 22.25
C PHE A 66 -0.86 -7.28 23.22
N LYS A 67 -2.16 -7.15 22.94
CA LYS A 67 -3.11 -6.36 23.75
C LYS A 67 -3.91 -7.17 24.78
N THR A 68 -3.75 -8.49 24.84
CA THR A 68 -4.55 -9.39 25.72
C THR A 68 -3.80 -9.90 26.95
N SER A 69 -2.79 -9.18 27.43
CA SER A 69 -2.16 -9.45 28.73
C SER A 69 -2.39 -8.29 29.69
N VAL A 70 -3.59 -8.22 30.29
CA VAL A 70 -3.87 -7.56 31.57
C VAL A 70 -4.94 -8.37 32.28
#